data_AF-A0A2T7NXB7-F1
#
_entry.id   AF-A0A2T7NXB7-F1
#
_cell.length_a   1.000
_cell.length_b   1.000
_cell.length_c   1.000
_cell.angle_alpha   90.00
_cell.angle_beta   90.00
_cell.angle_gamma   90.00
#
_symmetry.space_group_name_H-M   'P 1'
#
loop_
_entity.id
_entity.type
_entity.pdbx_description
1 polymer ?
#
loop_
_entity_poly.entity_id
_entity_poly.type
_entity_poly.pdbx_seq_one_letter_code
_entity_poly.pdbx_strand_id
1 'polypeptide(L)'
;MIPKLFNGADTEMVAHELTLATSIDELQRTLGLTPENVANLRKAFQSTIEGDERPLLAMGMPERSWPEVKFLFESLLKSGFRED
;
A
#
# COMPACT_ATOMS: atom_id res chain seq x y z
N MET A 1 -3.24 -4.76 -9.30
CA MET A 1 -2.93 -3.99 -8.08
C MET A 1 -1.43 -3.86 -7.83
N ILE A 2 -0.68 -4.96 -7.68
CA ILE A 2 0.77 -4.93 -7.41
C ILE A 2 1.57 -4.05 -8.40
N PRO A 3 1.28 -4.02 -9.72
CA PRO A 3 2.00 -3.14 -10.65
C PRO A 3 1.89 -1.64 -10.34
N LYS A 4 0.71 -1.19 -9.87
CA LYS A 4 0.43 0.24 -9.67
C LYS A 4 0.85 0.76 -8.29
N LEU A 5 0.91 -0.12 -7.29
CA LEU A 5 1.36 0.22 -5.94
C LEU A 5 2.85 -0.04 -5.73
N PHE A 6 3.37 -1.12 -6.30
CA PHE A 6 4.70 -1.62 -6.00
C PHE A 6 5.59 -1.75 -7.23
N ASN A 7 5.32 -1.00 -8.30
CA ASN A 7 6.12 -0.98 -9.53
C ASN A 7 6.30 -2.37 -10.20
N GLY A 8 5.38 -3.30 -9.96
CA GLY A 8 5.51 -4.68 -10.47
C GLY A 8 6.57 -5.50 -9.76
N ALA A 9 7.01 -5.06 -8.57
CA ALA A 9 7.86 -5.84 -7.69
C ALA A 9 7.25 -7.21 -7.41
N ASP A 10 8.14 -8.18 -7.18
CA ASP A 10 7.76 -9.54 -6.88
C ASP A 10 6.86 -9.60 -5.63
N THR A 11 5.85 -10.48 -5.64
CA THR A 11 4.83 -10.51 -4.58
C THR A 11 5.41 -10.99 -3.25
N GLU A 12 6.38 -11.91 -3.26
CA GLU A 12 7.04 -12.38 -2.04
C GLU A 12 7.92 -11.27 -1.46
N MET A 13 8.65 -10.55 -2.32
CA MET A 13 9.45 -9.40 -1.90
C MET A 13 8.57 -8.28 -1.32
N VAL A 14 7.45 -7.95 -1.96
CA VAL A 14 6.49 -6.96 -1.43
C VAL A 14 5.97 -7.39 -0.07
N ALA A 15 5.56 -8.64 0.09
CA ALA A 15 5.06 -9.15 1.36
C ALA A 15 6.14 -9.09 2.45
N HIS A 16 7.38 -9.47 2.13
CA HIS A 16 8.51 -9.39 3.06
C HIS A 16 8.78 -7.95 3.50
N GLU A 17 8.91 -7.02 2.56
CA GLU A 17 9.19 -5.63 2.86
C GLU A 17 8.05 -4.97 3.64
N LEU A 18 6.79 -5.31 3.39
CA LEU A 18 5.66 -4.81 4.19
C LEU A 18 5.71 -5.26 5.66
N THR A 19 6.39 -6.37 5.97
CA THR A 19 6.57 -6.80 7.37
C THR A 19 7.73 -6.12 8.08
N LEU A 20 8.69 -5.57 7.33
CA LEU A 20 9.92 -4.99 7.87
C LEU A 20 9.96 -3.47 7.81
N ALA A 21 9.41 -2.91 6.73
CA ALA A 21 9.45 -1.49 6.46
C ALA A 21 8.71 -0.72 7.55
N THR A 22 9.32 0.38 7.97
CA THR A 22 8.77 1.29 8.97
C THR A 22 8.17 2.55 8.35
N SER A 23 8.41 2.78 7.05
CA SER A 23 7.82 3.89 6.31
C SER A 23 7.67 3.65 4.81
N ILE A 24 6.87 4.50 4.15
CA ILE A 24 6.73 4.50 2.68
C ILE A 24 8.05 4.81 1.98
N ASP A 25 8.88 5.69 2.54
CA ASP A 25 10.21 6.00 2.03
C ASP A 25 11.15 4.79 2.01
N GLU A 26 11.03 3.92 3.03
CA GLU A 26 11.78 2.67 3.09
C GLU A 26 11.31 1.71 2.01
N LEU A 27 10.00 1.52 1.87
CA LEU A 27 9.42 0.75 0.75
C LEU A 27 9.86 1.31 -0.61
N GLN A 28 9.91 2.63 -0.75
CA GLN A 28 10.34 3.27 -1.99
C GLN A 28 11.77 2.86 -2.37
N ARG A 29 12.69 2.91 -1.40
CA ARG A 29 14.10 2.58 -1.62
C ARG A 29 14.28 1.08 -1.88
N THR A 30 13.61 0.22 -1.11
CA THR A 30 13.84 -1.23 -1.20
C THR A 30 13.15 -1.85 -2.41
N LEU A 31 11.94 -1.40 -2.75
CA LEU A 31 11.17 -1.93 -3.87
C LEU A 31 11.36 -1.14 -5.17
N GLY A 32 12.19 -0.09 -5.16
CA GLY A 32 12.42 0.76 -6.33
C GLY A 32 11.15 1.44 -6.82
N LEU A 33 10.35 1.99 -5.89
CA LEU A 33 9.06 2.60 -6.22
C LEU A 33 9.26 3.95 -6.91
N THR A 34 8.46 4.19 -7.95
CA THR A 34 8.41 5.50 -8.60
C THR A 34 7.63 6.50 -7.73
N PRO A 35 7.76 7.82 -7.97
CA PRO A 35 6.92 8.82 -7.29
C PRO A 35 5.42 8.57 -7.44
N GLU A 36 4.98 8.02 -8.58
CA GLU A 36 3.57 7.66 -8.79
C GLU A 36 3.14 6.50 -7.88
N ASN A 37 3.98 5.48 -7.71
CA ASN A 37 3.72 4.37 -6.80
C ASN A 37 3.60 4.84 -5.35
N VAL A 38 4.49 5.73 -4.92
CA VAL A 38 4.45 6.35 -3.58
C VAL A 38 3.17 7.16 -3.38
N ALA A 39 2.78 7.96 -4.37
CA ALA A 39 1.52 8.70 -4.32
C ALA A 39 0.30 7.77 -4.22
N ASN A 40 0.30 6.66 -4.97
CA ASN A 40 -0.76 5.66 -4.91
C ASN A 40 -0.81 4.93 -3.55
N LEU A 41 0.35 4.63 -2.95
CA LEU A 41 0.43 4.05 -1.60
C LEU A 41 -0.12 5.02 -0.55
N ARG A 42 0.32 6.28 -0.55
CA ARG A 42 -0.23 7.30 0.35
C ARG A 42 -1.74 7.45 0.19
N LYS A 43 -2.23 7.44 -1.06
CA LYS A 43 -3.67 7.47 -1.33
C LYS A 43 -4.38 6.23 -0.77
N ALA A 44 -3.79 5.05 -0.86
CA ALA A 44 -4.33 3.82 -0.30
C ALA A 44 -4.42 3.85 1.23
N PHE A 45 -3.39 4.35 1.90
CA PHE A 45 -3.41 4.57 3.35
C PHE A 45 -4.49 5.58 3.76
N GLN A 46 -4.55 6.74 3.10
CA GLN A 46 -5.58 7.75 3.37
C GLN A 46 -7.01 7.19 3.16
N SER A 47 -7.22 6.45 2.08
CA SER A 47 -8.50 5.79 1.77
C SER A 47 -8.90 4.79 2.86
N THR A 48 -7.92 4.10 3.43
CA THR A 48 -8.13 3.17 4.55
C THR A 48 -8.54 3.92 5.82
N ILE A 49 -7.85 5.03 6.14
CA ILE A 49 -8.15 5.88 7.30
C ILE A 49 -9.56 6.47 7.20
N GLU A 50 -9.93 6.97 6.02
CA GLU A 50 -11.25 7.54 5.73
C GLU A 50 -12.35 6.47 5.60
N GLY A 51 -11.97 5.20 5.46
CA GLY A 51 -12.90 4.11 5.17
C GLY A 51 -13.55 4.20 3.77
N ASP A 52 -12.91 4.88 2.83
CA ASP A 52 -13.39 5.09 1.46
C ASP A 52 -12.68 4.14 0.48
N GLU A 53 -13.39 3.16 -0.05
CA GLU A 53 -12.84 2.20 -1.01
C GLU A 53 -12.67 2.76 -2.44
N ARG A 54 -13.39 3.85 -2.79
CA ARG A 54 -13.48 4.35 -4.18
C ARG A 54 -12.12 4.65 -4.82
N PRO A 55 -11.15 5.26 -4.11
CA PRO A 55 -9.83 5.49 -4.70
C PRO A 55 -9.09 4.21 -5.06
N LEU A 56 -9.21 3.17 -4.25
CA LEU A 56 -8.60 1.86 -4.49
C LEU A 56 -9.30 1.11 -5.63
N LEU A 57 -10.63 1.20 -5.72
CA LEU A 57 -11.39 0.69 -6.87
C LEU A 57 -10.95 1.37 -8.18
N ALA A 58 -10.76 2.69 -8.17
CA ALA A 58 -10.24 3.43 -9.32
C ALA A 58 -8.80 3.01 -9.70
N MET A 59 -8.02 2.50 -8.74
CA MET A 59 -6.71 1.89 -8.98
C MET A 59 -6.78 0.44 -9.48
N GLY A 60 -7.98 -0.13 -9.59
CA GLY A 60 -8.22 -1.49 -10.08
C GLY A 60 -8.21 -2.56 -8.99
N MET A 61 -8.49 -2.18 -7.74
CA MET A 61 -8.85 -3.13 -6.69
C MET A 61 -10.22 -3.75 -7.02
N PRO A 62 -10.37 -5.09 -7.00
CA PRO A 62 -11.68 -5.71 -7.03
C PRO A 62 -12.51 -5.31 -5.80
N GLU A 63 -13.80 -5.00 -5.97
CA GLU A 63 -14.69 -4.63 -4.85
C GLU A 63 -14.66 -5.64 -3.70
N ARG A 64 -14.68 -6.93 -4.04
CA ARG A 64 -14.61 -8.03 -3.06
C ARG A 64 -13.33 -8.05 -2.21
N SER A 65 -12.28 -7.33 -2.62
CA SER A 65 -10.97 -7.32 -1.95
C SER A 65 -10.82 -6.17 -0.95
N TRP A 66 -11.83 -5.29 -0.84
CA TRP A 66 -11.78 -4.17 0.08
C TRP A 66 -11.55 -4.59 1.55
N PRO A 67 -12.27 -5.58 2.11
CA PRO A 67 -12.09 -5.95 3.52
C PRO A 67 -10.66 -6.38 3.85
N GLU A 68 -10.03 -7.19 2.99
CA GLU A 68 -8.68 -7.69 3.19
C GLU A 68 -7.63 -6.58 3.02
N VAL A 69 -7.80 -5.74 2.00
CA VAL A 69 -6.90 -4.61 1.74
C VAL A 69 -6.97 -3.60 2.89
N LYS A 70 -8.17 -3.27 3.34
CA LYS A 70 -8.40 -2.42 4.51
C LYS A 70 -7.72 -2.99 5.75
N PHE A 71 -7.92 -4.28 6.03
CA PHE A 71 -7.31 -4.94 7.19
C PHE A 71 -5.78 -4.90 7.16
N LEU A 72 -5.17 -5.12 5.99
CA LEU A 72 -3.72 -5.04 5.82
C LEU A 72 -3.20 -3.64 6.14
N PHE A 73 -3.78 -2.60 5.51
CA PHE A 73 -3.35 -1.22 5.73
C PHE A 73 -3.60 -0.73 7.16
N GLU A 74 -4.72 -1.12 7.78
CA GLU A 74 -4.97 -0.83 9.19
C GLU A 74 -3.95 -1.52 10.12
N SER A 75 -3.53 -2.74 9.78
CA SER A 75 -2.54 -3.49 10.56
C SER A 75 -1.17 -2.83 10.48
N LEU A 76 -0.79 -2.31 9.30
CA LEU A 76 0.43 -1.52 9.12
C LEU A 76 0.38 -0.22 9.92
N LEU A 77 -0.72 0.53 9.87
CA LEU A 77 -0.86 1.75 10.66
C LEU A 77 -0.75 1.47 12.17
N LYS A 78 -1.34 0.37 12.65
CA LYS A 78 -1.25 -0.05 14.05
C LYS A 78 0.15 -0.51 14.48
N SER A 79 1.01 -0.94 13.56
CA SER A 79 2.39 -1.34 13.89
C SER A 79 3.33 -0.14 14.08
N GLY A 80 2.84 1.09 13.89
CA GLY A 80 3.66 2.31 13.93
C GLY A 80 4.32 2.64 12.60
N PHE A 81 3.83 2.05 11.49
CA PHE A 81 4.26 2.40 10.14
C PHE A 81 3.96 3.87 9.84
N ARG A 82 4.96 4.58 9.30
CA ARG A 82 4.90 6.00 8.96
C ARG A 82 4.57 6.24 7.49
N GLU A 83 3.56 7.06 7.23
CA GLU A 83 3.12 7.43 5.87
C GLU A 83 3.73 8.76 5.37
N ASP A 84 4.39 9.50 6.27
CA ASP A 84 5.04 10.79 6.06
C ASP A 84 6.43 10.69 5.42
#